data_AF-A0A1A8VZH5-F1
#
_entry.id   AF-A0A1A8VZH5-F1
#
_cell.length_a   1.000
_cell.length_b   1.000
_cell.length_c   1.000
_cell.angle_alpha   90.00
_cell.angle_beta   90.00
_cell.angle_gamma   90.00
#
_symmetry.space_group_name_H-M   'P 1'
#
loop_
_entity.id
_entity.type
_entity.pdbx_description
1 polymer ?
#
loop_
_entity_poly.entity_id
_entity_poly.type
_entity_poly.pdbx_seq_one_letter_code
_entity_poly.pdbx_strand_id
1 'polypeptide(L)'
;MTRSERVKGINFRYMWMDITMETNFRSLFEFKKYPSVVIFNPYKRIRYSKLNEDLIATRENIEKLLEKISGGDAKFTMLSGQTLPEFVEDDSEPKSTGKDEL
;
A
#
# COMPACT_ATOMS: atom_id res chain seq x y z
N MET A 1 -14.02 -3.07 25.02
CA MET A 1 -14.41 -1.72 24.58
C MET A 1 -13.53 -1.35 23.39
N THR A 2 -13.91 -1.76 22.18
CA THR A 2 -13.08 -1.62 20.97
C THR A 2 -13.42 -0.28 20.32
N ARG A 3 -12.50 0.68 20.41
CA ARG A 3 -12.69 2.02 19.82
C ARG A 3 -12.51 1.90 18.30
N SER A 4 -13.61 1.86 17.57
CA SER A 4 -13.61 2.08 16.12
C SER A 4 -13.41 3.58 15.87
N GLU A 5 -12.20 3.96 15.47
CA GLU A 5 -11.95 5.29 14.94
C GLU A 5 -12.53 5.35 13.51
N ARG A 6 -13.77 5.82 13.40
CA ARG A 6 -14.34 6.19 12.11
C ARG A 6 -13.69 7.49 11.64
N VAL A 7 -12.61 7.36 10.89
CA VAL A 7 -12.10 8.46 10.07
C VAL A 7 -13.06 8.63 8.88
N LYS A 8 -13.94 9.64 8.96
CA LYS A 8 -14.97 10.06 7.99
C LYS A 8 -15.06 9.21 6.70
N GLY A 9 -15.88 8.16 6.72
CA GLY A 9 -16.40 7.47 5.52
C GLY A 9 -15.40 6.76 4.60
N ILE A 10 -14.10 6.72 4.93
CA ILE A 10 -13.07 6.06 4.11
C ILE A 10 -12.76 4.69 4.71
N ASN A 11 -12.97 3.64 3.92
CA ASN A 11 -12.61 2.27 4.31
C ASN A 11 -11.21 1.94 3.77
N PHE A 12 -10.28 1.60 4.66
CA PHE A 12 -8.95 1.14 4.31
C PHE A 12 -8.89 -0.39 4.36
N ARG A 13 -8.20 -0.99 3.39
CA ARG A 13 -7.77 -2.39 3.43
C ARG A 13 -6.26 -2.42 3.63
N TYR A 14 -5.80 -3.28 4.52
CA TYR A 14 -4.39 -3.40 4.88
C TYR A 14 -3.84 -4.73 4.40
N MET A 15 -2.60 -4.72 3.94
CA MET A 15 -1.84 -5.88 3.50
C MET A 15 -0.39 -5.69 3.93
N TRP A 16 0.26 -6.78 4.31
CA TRP A 16 1.70 -6.81 4.56
C TRP A 16 2.39 -7.37 3.32
N MET A 17 3.59 -6.86 3.04
CA MET A 17 4.38 -7.24 1.88
C MET A 17 5.83 -7.39 2.29
N ASP A 18 6.46 -8.50 1.93
CA ASP A 18 7.90 -8.66 2.09
C ASP A 18 8.62 -8.05 0.87
N ILE A 19 9.27 -6.91 1.11
CA ILE A 19 9.97 -6.16 0.05
C ILE A 19 11.28 -6.83 -0.41
N THR A 20 11.75 -7.84 0.32
CA THR A 20 12.91 -8.63 -0.08
C THR A 20 12.57 -9.61 -1.20
N MET A 21 11.32 -10.10 -1.23
CA MET A 21 10.77 -10.94 -2.30
C MET A 21 10.16 -10.09 -3.42
N GLU A 22 9.41 -9.04 -3.06
CA GLU A 22 8.65 -8.23 -4.01
C GLU A 22 9.50 -7.15 -4.71
N THR A 23 10.44 -7.59 -5.55
CA THR A 23 11.41 -6.71 -6.24
C THR A 23 10.76 -5.68 -7.16
N ASN A 24 9.62 -6.02 -7.77
CA ASN A 24 8.86 -5.12 -8.63
C ASN A 24 8.32 -3.92 -7.84
N PHE A 25 7.74 -4.17 -6.66
CA PHE A 25 7.25 -3.12 -5.78
C PHE A 25 8.39 -2.33 -5.14
N ARG A 26 9.52 -2.98 -4.81
CA ARG A 26 10.71 -2.31 -4.31
C ARG A 26 11.22 -1.26 -5.27
N SER A 27 11.33 -1.63 -6.55
CA SER A 27 11.81 -0.76 -7.62
C SER A 27 10.86 0.40 -7.90
N LEU A 28 9.55 0.20 -7.70
CA LEU A 28 8.55 1.25 -7.90
C LEU A 28 8.64 2.36 -6.82
N PHE A 29 8.91 2.01 -5.57
CA PHE A 29 8.83 2.98 -4.46
C PHE A 29 10.17 3.52 -3.98
N GLU A 30 11.26 2.78 -4.23
CA GLU A 30 12.65 3.15 -3.93
C GLU A 30 12.87 3.66 -2.49
N PHE A 31 12.26 2.99 -1.50
CA PHE A 31 12.44 3.38 -0.10
C PHE A 31 13.86 3.13 0.39
N LYS A 32 14.37 4.08 1.19
CA LYS A 32 15.68 3.97 1.86
C LYS A 32 15.57 3.36 3.25
N LYS A 33 14.42 3.50 3.91
CA LYS A 33 14.15 3.03 5.28
C LYS A 33 12.98 2.08 5.31
N TYR A 34 13.11 1.04 6.13
CA TYR A 34 12.09 0.02 6.35
C TYR A 34 11.86 -0.18 7.85
N PRO A 35 10.64 -0.59 8.28
CA PRO A 35 9.43 -0.74 7.47
C PRO A 35 8.90 0.59 6.92
N SER A 36 8.20 0.53 5.78
CA SER A 36 7.56 1.68 5.14
C SER A 36 6.10 1.34 4.79
N VAL A 37 5.31 2.34 4.41
CA VAL A 37 3.91 2.17 4.03
C VAL A 37 3.60 2.96 2.76
N VAL A 38 2.77 2.36 1.91
CA VAL A 38 2.18 2.98 0.73
C VAL A 38 0.67 2.76 0.77
N ILE A 39 -0.08 3.79 0.41
CA ILE A 39 -1.54 3.75 0.34
C ILE A 39 -1.95 3.96 -1.11
N PHE A 40 -2.66 2.99 -1.65
CA PHE A 40 -3.24 3.08 -2.99
C PHE A 40 -4.68 3.61 -2.94
N ASN A 41 -5.02 4.44 -3.92
CA ASN A 41 -6.37 4.82 -4.28
C ASN A 41 -6.67 4.29 -5.71
N PRO A 42 -7.33 3.13 -5.84
CA PRO A 42 -7.52 2.46 -7.13
C PRO A 42 -8.77 2.91 -7.91
N TYR A 43 -9.49 3.97 -7.48
CA TYR A 43 -10.87 4.23 -7.95
C TYR A 43 -11.04 4.42 -9.48
N LYS A 44 -10.46 5.49 -10.05
CA LYS A 44 -10.53 5.77 -11.51
C LYS A 44 -9.18 5.64 -12.20
N ARG A 45 -8.14 6.06 -11.49
CA ARG A 45 -6.75 5.97 -11.90
C ARG A 45 -5.96 5.58 -10.67
N ILE A 46 -5.14 4.53 -10.81
CA ILE A 46 -4.35 4.05 -9.71
C ILE A 46 -3.37 5.15 -9.33
N ARG A 47 -3.55 5.64 -8.12
CA ARG A 47 -2.72 6.64 -7.49
C ARG A 47 -2.24 6.11 -6.17
N TYR A 48 -1.07 6.52 -5.74
CA TYR A 48 -0.54 6.11 -4.45
C TYR A 48 0.05 7.30 -3.70
N SER A 49 0.02 7.21 -2.37
CA SER A 49 0.76 8.10 -1.49
C SER A 49 1.72 7.24 -0.67
N LYS A 50 2.98 7.65 -0.58
CA LYS A 50 4.01 6.93 0.17
C LYS A 50 4.42 7.71 1.42
N LEU A 51 4.81 6.99 2.46
CA LEU A 51 5.47 7.63 3.60
C LEU A 51 6.74 8.36 3.12
N ASN A 52 7.09 9.45 3.80
CA ASN A 52 8.34 10.15 3.51
C ASN A 52 9.53 9.19 3.66
N GLU A 53 10.46 9.21 2.70
CA GLU A 53 11.62 8.32 2.61
C GLU A 53 12.56 8.41 3.82
N ASP A 54 12.56 9.55 4.53
CA ASP A 54 13.36 9.73 5.74
C ASP A 54 12.70 9.17 7.00
N LEU A 55 11.44 8.75 6.92
CA LEU A 55 10.65 8.24 8.03
C LEU A 55 10.52 6.72 7.96
N ILE A 56 10.33 6.12 9.12
CA ILE A 56 9.96 4.71 9.28
C ILE A 56 8.47 4.65 9.61
N ALA A 57 7.79 3.59 9.19
CA ALA A 57 6.38 3.34 9.44
C ALA A 57 6.08 3.01 10.92
N THR A 58 6.25 4.00 11.79
CA THR A 58 5.76 3.99 13.18
C THR A 58 4.28 4.35 13.21
N ARG A 59 3.60 4.00 14.31
CA ARG A 59 2.19 4.33 14.52
C ARG A 59 1.89 5.82 14.26
N GLU A 60 2.66 6.71 14.90
CA GLU A 60 2.49 8.16 14.78
C GLU A 60 2.66 8.65 13.32
N ASN A 61 3.64 8.10 12.60
CA ASN A 61 3.89 8.49 11.21
C ASN A 61 2.79 7.99 10.27
N ILE A 62 2.25 6.80 10.52
CA ILE A 62 1.10 6.25 9.78
C ILE A 62 -0.17 7.07 10.07
N GLU A 63 -0.45 7.39 11.34
CA GLU A 63 -1.59 8.23 11.73
C GLU A 63 -1.54 9.59 11.03
N LYS A 64 -0.39 10.29 11.04
CA LYS A 64 -0.20 11.55 10.31
C LYS A 64 -0.42 11.42 8.80
N LEU A 65 -0.04 10.30 8.20
CA LEU A 65 -0.29 10.05 6.78
C LEU A 65 -1.78 9.86 6.50
N LEU A 66 -2.48 9.08 7.33
CA LEU A 66 -3.91 8.85 7.21
C LEU A 66 -4.71 10.14 7.43
N GLU A 67 -4.33 10.96 8.42
CA GLU A 67 -4.94 12.27 8.65
C GLU A 67 -4.83 13.19 7.43
N LYS A 68 -3.66 13.24 6.77
CA LYS A 68 -3.49 14.00 5.53
C LYS A 68 -4.39 13.48 4.41
N ILE A 69 -4.54 12.16 4.29
CA ILE A 69 -5.39 11.55 3.25
C ILE A 69 -6.86 11.90 3.52
N SER A 70 -7.31 11.76 4.75
CA SER A 70 -8.69 12.05 5.13
C SER A 70 -9.00 13.55 5.16
N GLY A 71 -8.00 14.39 5.39
CA GLY A 71 -8.08 15.85 5.26
C GLY A 71 -8.04 16.36 3.82
N GLY A 72 -7.60 15.54 2.86
CA GLY A 72 -7.47 15.91 1.44
C GLY A 72 -6.13 16.57 1.07
N ASP A 73 -5.20 16.68 2.01
CA ASP A 73 -3.88 17.31 1.82
C ASP A 73 -2.77 16.34 1.38
N ALA A 74 -3.08 15.04 1.30
CA ALA A 74 -2.11 14.05 0.87
C ALA A 74 -1.73 14.22 -0.60
N LYS A 75 -0.42 14.19 -0.87
CA LYS A 75 0.11 14.15 -2.22
C LYS A 75 0.00 12.73 -2.76
N PHE A 76 -0.68 12.60 -3.90
CA PHE A 76 -0.81 11.34 -4.62
C PHE A 76 -0.04 11.39 -5.92
N THR A 77 0.74 10.34 -6.18
CA THR A 77 1.45 10.10 -7.43
C THR A 77 0.61 9.17 -8.30
N MET A 78 0.51 9.45 -9.59
CA MET A 78 -0.11 8.51 -10.54
C MET A 78 0.83 7.34 -10.80
N LEU A 79 0.29 6.12 -10.75
CA LEU A 79 1.03 4.93 -11.11
C LEU A 79 1.22 4.86 -12.64
N SER A 80 2.47 4.75 -13.10
CA SER A 80 2.79 4.57 -14.51
C SER A 80 2.21 3.26 -15.03
N GLY A 81 1.66 3.24 -16.25
CA GLY A 81 1.01 2.05 -16.82
C GLY A 81 -0.40 1.77 -16.30
N GLN A 82 -0.83 2.40 -15.20
CA GLN A 82 -2.16 2.23 -14.58
C GLN A 82 -2.48 0.79 -14.19
N THR A 83 -1.45 -0.03 -14.00
CA THR A 83 -1.53 -1.40 -13.52
C THR A 83 -0.65 -1.54 -12.29
N LEU A 84 -1.11 -2.29 -11.28
CA LEU A 84 -0.25 -2.64 -10.16
C LEU A 84 0.86 -3.58 -10.67
N PRO A 85 2.09 -3.48 -10.14
CA PRO A 85 3.11 -4.48 -10.41
C PRO A 85 2.60 -5.87 -10.04
N GLU A 86 3.05 -6.87 -10.79
CA GLU A 86 2.78 -8.27 -10.46
C GLU A 86 3.60 -8.69 -9.24
N PHE A 87 2.98 -9.48 -8.37
CA PHE A 87 3.66 -10.14 -7.27
C PHE A 87 4.61 -11.19 -7.83
N VAL A 88 5.77 -11.33 -7.21
CA VAL A 88 6.73 -12.37 -7.60
C VAL A 88 6.17 -13.72 -7.18
N GLU A 89 6.02 -14.66 -8.12
CA GLU A 89 5.63 -16.02 -7.79
C GLU A 89 6.76 -16.70 -6.99
N ASP A 90 6.46 -17.12 -5.77
CA ASP A 90 7.33 -17.99 -4.99
C ASP A 90 7.02 -19.45 -5.36
N ASP A 91 7.99 -20.10 -6.03
CA ASP A 91 7.88 -21.52 -6.41
C ASP A 91 7.79 -22.47 -5.19
N SER A 92 7.93 -21.96 -3.95
CA SER A 92 7.88 -22.75 -2.71
C SER A 92 6.51 -22.82 -2.03
N GLU A 93 5.50 -22.04 -2.46
CA GLU A 93 4.11 -22.20 -2.01
C GLU A 93 3.29 -23.06 -3.00
N PRO A 94 2.43 -23.99 -2.53
CA PRO A 94 1.60 -24.78 -3.41
C PRO A 94 0.63 -23.88 -4.15
N LYS A 95 0.75 -23.82 -5.48
CA LYS A 95 -0.15 -23.08 -6.38
C LYS A 95 -1.61 -23.33 -5.99
N SER A 96 -2.27 -22.36 -5.36
CA SER A 96 -3.72 -22.42 -5.17
C SER A 96 -4.34 -22.37 -6.55
N THR A 97 -4.75 -23.52 -7.05
CA THR A 97 -5.47 -23.67 -8.30
C THR A 97 -6.87 -23.09 -8.09
N GLY A 98 -6.99 -21.77 -8.20
CA GLY A 98 -8.26 -21.06 -8.31
C GLY A 98 -8.82 -21.32 -9.69
N LYS A 99 -9.41 -22.49 -9.88
CA LYS A 99 -10.22 -22.81 -11.06
C LYS A 99 -11.43 -21.89 -11.01
N ASP A 100 -11.47 -20.89 -11.89
CA ASP A 100 -12.69 -20.19 -12.25
C ASP A 100 -13.74 -21.24 -12.64
N GLU A 101 -14.77 -21.40 -11.83
CA GLU A 101 -15.99 -22.11 -12.22
C GLU A 101 -17.18 -21.14 -12.07
N LEU A 102 -17.54 -20.56 -13.23
CA LEU A 102 -18.86 -20.13 -13.72
C LEU A 102 -19.72 -19.18 -12.87
#